data_AF-A0AB40CKT5-F1
#
_entry.id   AF-A0AB40CKT5-F1
#
_cell.length_a   1.000
_cell.length_b   1.000
_cell.length_c   1.000
_cell.angle_alpha   90.00
_cell.angle_beta   90.00
_cell.angle_gamma   90.00
#
_symmetry.space_group_name_H-M   'P 1'
#
loop_
_entity.id
_entity.type
_entity.pdbx_description
1 polymer ?
#
loop_
_entity_poly.entity_id
_entity_poly.type
_entity_poly.pdbx_seq_one_letter_code
_entity_poly.pdbx_strand_id
1 'polypeptide(L)'
;MRRGGLALVALLIVFSAAVLPILVLADSVSHSEARLLRDEVREMFYHAFDGYMEHAFPLDELRPLTCKGEDTLGGYALTLIDSLDMLALLGDHERFAAAVEWVGKNVRFDIDKTVSVFETTIRILGGLLSAHLIASDYATGMRIPSYDNELLHLSEDLAKRLLPAFDTPTGIPYGSVNLLRGVDENESKITSTAGGGTLTLEFGVLSRLTNNPIFEQVTKNAVRGIWARRSRINLVGAHINVFTGEWTQKDAGIGTSIDSFYEYLLKAYLLFGDEEYLFMFQEAYKAAMRYLYHDPWYVEVNMNSAVTVWPLFNSLQAFWPGLQVLAGDIDPAMRTHAAFFSVWKKYGFTPEGFNLASFVVQNGQKSYPLRPELIESTYWLFKATRNPRYLDAGRDMITSIQYGAHCPCGYCHIEDVETHKQDDHMESFFLAETVKYLWLLFDLAVGPDNIVENGPYKYIFSTEGHILPASPQISLASEHCSYLGSYCRAGQQQGYGTADISLDQRETNDTEHISWDRSIPHPKMHDSFSTSGFIKGFCPGLTHWQKFGLSYTEEQGQSQETDSQSQSQTRSVFVIAKPTPKQSVISHQNDHHEIEESSQDSGKLSSSSDNADAQAVDQ
;
A
#
# COMPACT_ATOMS: atom_id res chain seq x y z
N MET A 1 55.72 -80.79 12.28
CA MET A 1 54.85 -80.96 13.47
C MET A 1 54.08 -79.66 13.71
N ARG A 2 52.80 -79.77 14.09
CA ARG A 2 51.87 -78.79 14.72
C ARG A 2 52.11 -77.25 14.67
N ARG A 3 51.02 -76.56 14.26
CA ARG A 3 50.38 -75.35 14.83
C ARG A 3 50.97 -73.94 14.57
N GLY A 4 50.31 -73.20 13.67
CA GLY A 4 49.31 -72.17 14.04
C GLY A 4 49.76 -70.73 14.35
N GLY A 5 49.16 -69.75 13.67
CA GLY A 5 49.27 -68.30 13.97
C GLY A 5 48.84 -67.40 12.79
N LEU A 6 48.03 -66.37 13.05
CA LEU A 6 47.46 -65.45 12.04
C LEU A 6 48.43 -64.36 11.56
N ALA A 7 48.35 -63.99 10.28
CA ALA A 7 48.46 -62.61 9.73
C ALA A 7 48.07 -62.69 8.22
N LEU A 8 46.92 -62.20 7.75
CA LEU A 8 46.43 -60.82 7.67
C LEU A 8 47.17 -59.95 6.63
N VAL A 9 46.69 -60.00 5.38
CA VAL A 9 46.86 -58.93 4.38
C VAL A 9 45.47 -58.66 3.78
N ALA A 10 44.90 -57.50 4.12
CA ALA A 10 43.56 -57.11 3.69
C ALA A 10 43.61 -56.41 2.32
N LEU A 11 42.65 -56.74 1.45
CA LEU A 11 42.43 -56.05 0.19
C LEU A 11 41.56 -54.80 0.44
N LEU A 12 42.18 -53.63 0.66
CA LEU A 12 41.46 -52.37 0.84
C LEU A 12 41.24 -51.66 -0.51
N ILE A 13 40.16 -52.05 -1.20
CA ILE A 13 39.55 -51.19 -2.21
C ILE A 13 38.66 -50.18 -1.46
N VAL A 14 39.19 -48.97 -1.25
CA VAL A 14 38.41 -47.86 -0.69
C VAL A 14 37.51 -47.31 -1.78
N PHE A 15 36.26 -47.76 -1.82
CA PHE A 15 35.19 -47.01 -2.49
C PHE A 15 34.91 -45.75 -1.67
N SER A 16 35.54 -44.63 -2.05
CA SER A 16 35.13 -43.31 -1.56
C SER A 16 33.83 -42.91 -2.26
N ALA A 17 32.69 -43.38 -1.73
CA ALA A 17 31.40 -42.80 -2.05
C ALA A 17 31.37 -41.37 -1.48
N ALA A 18 31.79 -40.41 -2.30
CA ALA A 18 31.65 -38.99 -1.99
C ALA A 18 30.17 -38.63 -2.07
N VAL A 19 29.46 -38.82 -0.95
CA VAL A 19 28.14 -38.22 -0.74
C VAL A 19 28.36 -36.73 -0.56
N LEU A 20 28.47 -36.01 -1.68
CA LEU A 20 28.20 -34.59 -1.70
C LEU A 20 26.73 -34.43 -1.27
N PRO A 21 26.41 -33.64 -0.23
CA PRO A 21 25.06 -33.14 -0.11
C PRO A 21 24.86 -32.23 -1.32
N ILE A 22 24.10 -32.71 -2.31
CA ILE A 22 23.50 -31.82 -3.29
C ILE A 22 22.60 -30.92 -2.47
N LEU A 23 23.04 -29.68 -2.26
CA LEU A 23 22.18 -28.63 -1.75
C LEU A 23 21.14 -28.41 -2.85
N VAL A 24 20.00 -29.08 -2.73
CA VAL A 24 18.83 -28.81 -3.57
C VAL A 24 18.32 -27.45 -3.12
N LEU A 25 18.94 -26.40 -3.68
CA LEU A 25 18.31 -25.10 -3.79
C LEU A 25 17.01 -25.38 -4.54
N ALA A 26 15.88 -25.10 -3.91
CA ALA A 26 14.61 -25.13 -4.60
C ALA A 26 14.71 -24.19 -5.81
N ASP A 27 14.32 -24.66 -6.98
CA ASP A 27 14.30 -23.81 -8.17
C ASP A 27 13.37 -22.61 -7.90
N SER A 28 13.84 -21.42 -8.27
CA SER A 28 13.08 -20.18 -8.13
C SER A 28 11.79 -20.28 -8.95
N VAL A 29 10.68 -19.76 -8.43
CA VAL A 29 9.34 -19.86 -9.07
C VAL A 29 9.40 -19.63 -10.58
N SER A 30 9.05 -20.67 -11.35
CA SER A 30 9.02 -20.61 -12.82
C SER A 30 7.79 -19.88 -13.34
N HIS A 31 7.80 -19.38 -14.60
CA HIS A 31 6.59 -18.77 -15.19
C HIS A 31 5.39 -19.73 -15.27
N SER A 32 5.62 -21.04 -15.38
CA SER A 32 4.58 -22.07 -15.31
C SER A 32 4.02 -22.22 -13.89
N GLU A 33 4.88 -22.20 -12.90
CA GLU A 33 4.50 -22.28 -11.48
C GLU A 33 3.82 -21.00 -11.00
N ALA A 34 4.26 -19.82 -11.46
CA ALA A 34 3.57 -18.55 -11.21
C ALA A 34 2.13 -18.56 -11.75
N ARG A 35 1.85 -19.22 -12.89
CA ARG A 35 0.47 -19.41 -13.35
C ARG A 35 -0.33 -20.27 -12.38
N LEU A 36 0.23 -21.40 -11.95
CA LEU A 36 -0.42 -22.29 -10.98
C LEU A 36 -0.70 -21.57 -9.65
N LEU A 37 0.27 -20.81 -9.13
CA LEU A 37 0.13 -20.05 -7.88
C LEU A 37 -0.88 -18.90 -8.01
N ARG A 38 -0.91 -18.18 -9.14
CA ARG A 38 -1.94 -17.16 -9.41
C ARG A 38 -3.33 -17.78 -9.45
N ASP A 39 -3.47 -18.88 -10.18
CA ASP A 39 -4.76 -19.56 -10.34
C ASP A 39 -5.19 -20.20 -9.00
N GLU A 40 -4.26 -20.71 -8.19
CA GLU A 40 -4.50 -21.15 -6.80
C GLU A 40 -5.03 -20.00 -5.93
N VAL A 41 -4.41 -18.82 -5.96
CA VAL A 41 -4.89 -17.64 -5.20
C VAL A 41 -6.29 -17.19 -5.64
N ARG A 42 -6.63 -17.37 -6.92
CA ARG A 42 -8.01 -17.14 -7.40
C ARG A 42 -8.99 -18.13 -6.75
N GLU A 43 -8.62 -19.41 -6.64
CA GLU A 43 -9.45 -20.38 -5.91
C GLU A 43 -9.49 -20.07 -4.39
N MET A 44 -8.40 -19.54 -3.79
CA MET A 44 -8.41 -19.06 -2.40
C MET A 44 -9.43 -17.94 -2.20
N PHE A 45 -9.48 -16.95 -3.11
CA PHE A 45 -10.48 -15.89 -3.09
C PHE A 45 -11.89 -16.46 -3.17
N TYR A 46 -12.19 -17.34 -4.14
CA TYR A 46 -13.53 -17.88 -4.31
C TYR A 46 -13.98 -18.81 -3.18
N HIS A 47 -13.07 -19.59 -2.56
CA HIS A 47 -13.39 -20.38 -1.37
C HIS A 47 -13.91 -19.49 -0.22
N ALA A 48 -13.22 -18.39 0.05
CA ALA A 48 -13.62 -17.45 1.10
C ALA A 48 -14.82 -16.57 0.72
N PHE A 49 -14.89 -16.07 -0.51
CA PHE A 49 -15.99 -15.25 -0.99
C PHE A 49 -17.30 -16.05 -1.07
N ASP A 50 -17.28 -17.26 -1.63
CA ASP A 50 -18.50 -18.08 -1.76
C ASP A 50 -18.97 -18.58 -0.40
N GLY A 51 -18.05 -18.94 0.51
CA GLY A 51 -18.41 -19.28 1.89
C GLY A 51 -18.97 -18.10 2.69
N TYR A 52 -18.49 -16.87 2.47
CA TYR A 52 -19.14 -15.66 2.99
C TYR A 52 -20.55 -15.49 2.40
N MET A 53 -20.70 -15.61 1.08
CA MET A 53 -21.99 -15.43 0.39
C MET A 53 -23.03 -16.51 0.75
N GLU A 54 -22.61 -17.73 1.10
CA GLU A 54 -23.50 -18.81 1.54
C GLU A 54 -23.88 -18.71 3.04
N HIS A 55 -22.94 -18.31 3.91
CA HIS A 55 -23.07 -18.51 5.36
C HIS A 55 -23.13 -17.24 6.22
N ALA A 56 -22.71 -16.09 5.68
CA ALA A 56 -22.61 -14.84 6.43
C ALA A 56 -23.40 -13.69 5.81
N PHE A 57 -23.42 -13.57 4.49
CA PHE A 57 -24.12 -12.49 3.79
C PHE A 57 -25.62 -12.38 4.20
N PRO A 58 -26.14 -11.17 4.49
CA PRO A 58 -25.54 -9.84 4.33
C PRO A 58 -24.93 -9.25 5.62
N LEU A 59 -24.56 -10.07 6.59
CA LEU A 59 -23.81 -9.62 7.77
C LEU A 59 -22.40 -9.18 7.35
N ASP A 60 -21.68 -8.47 8.22
CA ASP A 60 -20.39 -7.89 7.84
C ASP A 60 -19.32 -8.94 7.50
N GLU A 61 -19.13 -9.95 8.35
CA GLU A 61 -17.99 -10.88 8.26
C GLU A 61 -18.35 -12.34 8.52
N LEU A 62 -17.44 -13.24 8.16
CA LEU A 62 -17.60 -14.68 8.24
C LEU A 62 -16.84 -15.28 9.42
N ARG A 63 -17.49 -16.24 10.08
CA ARG A 63 -16.91 -17.20 11.03
C ARG A 63 -16.66 -18.54 10.31
N PRO A 64 -15.43 -18.81 9.85
CA PRO A 64 -15.14 -19.84 8.83
C PRO A 64 -15.03 -21.28 9.37
N LEU A 65 -14.93 -21.50 10.69
CA LEU A 65 -15.00 -22.84 11.31
C LEU A 65 -16.44 -23.25 11.58
N THR A 66 -17.27 -22.31 12.07
CA THR A 66 -18.67 -22.60 12.41
C THR A 66 -19.66 -22.30 11.28
N CYS A 67 -19.19 -21.68 10.19
CA CYS A 67 -19.94 -21.32 8.99
C CYS A 67 -21.18 -20.47 9.34
N LYS A 68 -20.93 -19.29 9.91
CA LYS A 68 -21.93 -18.29 10.32
C LYS A 68 -21.42 -16.89 9.99
N GLY A 69 -22.30 -15.91 9.89
CA GLY A 69 -21.90 -14.50 9.88
C GLY A 69 -21.98 -13.81 11.24
N GLU A 70 -21.31 -12.68 11.35
CA GLU A 70 -21.42 -11.72 12.45
C GLU A 70 -21.28 -10.26 11.96
N ASP A 71 -21.87 -9.31 12.71
CA ASP A 71 -21.79 -7.87 12.42
C ASP A 71 -20.73 -7.21 13.32
N THR A 72 -19.52 -7.06 12.81
CA THR A 72 -18.38 -6.49 13.57
C THR A 72 -18.34 -4.96 13.55
N LEU A 73 -18.69 -4.32 12.43
CA LEU A 73 -18.68 -2.86 12.29
C LEU A 73 -20.10 -2.29 12.20
N GLY A 74 -20.83 -2.66 11.16
CA GLY A 74 -21.89 -1.87 10.55
C GLY A 74 -23.23 -2.57 10.37
N GLY A 75 -23.22 -3.85 10.00
CA GLY A 75 -24.36 -4.52 9.41
C GLY A 75 -24.70 -3.96 8.02
N TYR A 76 -23.67 -3.63 7.23
CA TYR A 76 -23.81 -3.09 5.87
C TYR A 76 -23.18 -3.99 4.79
N ALA A 77 -23.04 -5.28 5.08
CA ALA A 77 -22.41 -6.29 4.21
C ALA A 77 -20.94 -5.91 3.87
N LEU A 78 -20.17 -5.53 4.89
CA LEU A 78 -18.75 -5.14 4.81
C LEU A 78 -17.95 -5.99 3.81
N THR A 79 -17.87 -7.31 4.03
CA THR A 79 -17.08 -8.21 3.19
C THR A 79 -17.52 -8.21 1.72
N LEU A 80 -18.81 -7.97 1.41
CA LEU A 80 -19.25 -7.82 0.02
C LEU A 80 -18.70 -6.53 -0.60
N ILE A 81 -18.80 -5.40 0.11
CA ILE A 81 -18.37 -4.08 -0.37
C ILE A 81 -16.85 -4.08 -0.59
N ASP A 82 -16.10 -4.62 0.38
CA ASP A 82 -14.64 -4.69 0.33
C ASP A 82 -14.13 -5.59 -0.81
N SER A 83 -14.90 -6.62 -1.18
CA SER A 83 -14.55 -7.56 -2.25
C SER A 83 -14.91 -7.09 -3.66
N LEU A 84 -15.65 -5.97 -3.82
CA LEU A 84 -16.18 -5.55 -5.13
C LEU A 84 -15.09 -5.34 -6.19
N ASP A 85 -14.01 -4.65 -5.84
CA ASP A 85 -12.93 -4.38 -6.81
C ASP A 85 -12.01 -5.59 -7.03
N MET A 86 -12.01 -6.57 -6.13
CA MET A 86 -11.33 -7.86 -6.34
C MET A 86 -12.10 -8.73 -7.34
N LEU A 87 -13.44 -8.78 -7.28
CA LEU A 87 -14.25 -9.42 -8.34
C LEU A 87 -13.95 -8.82 -9.72
N ALA A 88 -13.83 -7.49 -9.79
CA ALA A 88 -13.47 -6.81 -11.01
C ALA A 88 -12.02 -7.06 -11.46
N LEU A 89 -11.07 -7.14 -10.53
CA LEU A 89 -9.67 -7.47 -10.81
C LEU A 89 -9.52 -8.88 -11.41
N LEU A 90 -10.33 -9.83 -10.92
CA LEU A 90 -10.40 -11.20 -11.45
C LEU A 90 -11.15 -11.31 -12.79
N GLY A 91 -11.78 -10.23 -13.26
CA GLY A 91 -12.57 -10.21 -14.48
C GLY A 91 -13.92 -10.93 -14.37
N ASP A 92 -14.49 -11.08 -13.17
CA ASP A 92 -15.82 -11.67 -12.99
C ASP A 92 -16.92 -10.61 -13.19
N HIS A 93 -17.25 -10.35 -14.46
CA HIS A 93 -18.31 -9.40 -14.83
C HIS A 93 -19.67 -9.74 -14.24
N GLU A 94 -20.01 -11.02 -14.07
CA GLU A 94 -21.35 -11.44 -13.65
C GLU A 94 -21.53 -11.19 -12.15
N ARG A 95 -20.60 -11.68 -11.32
CA ARG A 95 -20.67 -11.48 -9.87
C ARG A 95 -20.42 -10.02 -9.49
N PHE A 96 -19.49 -9.33 -10.16
CA PHE A 96 -19.29 -7.88 -9.95
C PHE A 96 -20.57 -7.10 -10.23
N ALA A 97 -21.22 -7.33 -11.38
CA ALA A 97 -22.44 -6.60 -11.73
C ALA A 97 -23.60 -6.89 -10.77
N ALA A 98 -23.80 -8.16 -10.40
CA ALA A 98 -24.83 -8.56 -9.45
C ALA A 98 -24.58 -7.99 -8.04
N ALA A 99 -23.33 -7.96 -7.58
CA ALA A 99 -22.95 -7.38 -6.30
C ALA A 99 -23.17 -5.85 -6.26
N VAL A 100 -22.71 -5.12 -7.29
CA VAL A 100 -22.93 -3.67 -7.41
C VAL A 100 -24.43 -3.33 -7.46
N GLU A 101 -25.22 -4.08 -8.23
CA GLU A 101 -26.67 -3.91 -8.30
C GLU A 101 -27.35 -4.20 -6.95
N TRP A 102 -26.90 -5.22 -6.22
CA TRP A 102 -27.43 -5.52 -4.89
C TRP A 102 -27.08 -4.42 -3.88
N VAL A 103 -25.83 -3.96 -3.83
CA VAL A 103 -25.38 -2.92 -2.90
C VAL A 103 -26.17 -1.62 -3.13
N GLY A 104 -26.25 -1.14 -4.37
CA GLY A 104 -27.02 0.07 -4.71
C GLY A 104 -28.49 -0.02 -4.30
N LYS A 105 -29.11 -1.21 -4.42
CA LYS A 105 -30.52 -1.40 -4.07
C LYS A 105 -30.78 -1.58 -2.58
N ASN A 106 -29.89 -2.22 -1.83
CA ASN A 106 -30.19 -2.70 -0.47
C ASN A 106 -29.43 -1.97 0.65
N VAL A 107 -28.21 -1.49 0.42
CA VAL A 107 -27.40 -0.86 1.48
C VAL A 107 -27.92 0.55 1.78
N ARG A 108 -28.01 0.89 3.07
CA ARG A 108 -28.48 2.19 3.56
C ARG A 108 -27.71 2.58 4.82
N PHE A 109 -27.46 3.88 5.00
CA PHE A 109 -26.71 4.41 6.14
C PHE A 109 -27.58 5.26 7.09
N ASP A 110 -28.90 5.32 6.92
CA ASP A 110 -29.84 5.94 7.87
C ASP A 110 -30.16 5.05 9.08
N ILE A 111 -29.11 4.44 9.64
CA ILE A 111 -29.18 3.49 10.77
C ILE A 111 -28.71 4.14 12.07
N ASP A 112 -29.39 3.85 13.19
CA ASP A 112 -28.95 4.26 14.53
C ASP A 112 -27.84 3.33 15.05
N LYS A 113 -26.67 3.39 14.40
CA LYS A 113 -25.46 2.66 14.78
C LYS A 113 -24.27 3.61 14.87
N THR A 114 -23.48 3.46 15.92
CA THR A 114 -22.20 4.15 16.09
C THR A 114 -21.09 3.32 15.43
N VAL A 115 -20.26 3.98 14.62
CA VAL A 115 -19.27 3.33 13.76
C VAL A 115 -17.93 4.05 13.85
N SER A 116 -16.82 3.34 13.66
CA SER A 116 -15.48 3.94 13.54
C SER A 116 -15.40 4.79 12.28
N VAL A 117 -14.96 6.04 12.40
CA VAL A 117 -14.78 6.96 11.26
C VAL A 117 -13.67 6.46 10.33
N PHE A 118 -12.63 5.86 10.91
CA PHE A 118 -11.48 5.30 10.18
C PHE A 118 -11.89 4.08 9.36
N GLU A 119 -12.35 3.00 10.01
CA GLU A 119 -12.75 1.75 9.34
C GLU A 119 -13.84 1.98 8.29
N THR A 120 -14.87 2.77 8.63
CA THR A 120 -15.98 3.06 7.70
C THR A 120 -15.51 3.89 6.49
N THR A 121 -14.42 4.64 6.61
CA THR A 121 -13.83 5.36 5.48
C THR A 121 -12.99 4.43 4.62
N ILE A 122 -11.99 3.76 5.19
CA ILE A 122 -11.03 2.97 4.41
C ILE A 122 -11.68 1.76 3.73
N ARG A 123 -12.61 1.08 4.41
CA ARG A 123 -13.34 -0.10 3.91
C ARG A 123 -14.56 0.30 3.07
N ILE A 124 -15.61 0.80 3.71
CA ILE A 124 -16.91 1.03 3.05
C ILE A 124 -16.84 2.15 2.01
N LEU A 125 -16.33 3.34 2.38
CA LEU A 125 -16.24 4.45 1.42
C LEU A 125 -15.20 4.15 0.33
N GLY A 126 -14.06 3.54 0.69
CA GLY A 126 -13.04 3.07 -0.26
C GLY A 126 -13.58 2.07 -1.28
N GLY A 127 -14.21 0.98 -0.83
CA GLY A 127 -14.80 -0.06 -1.67
C GLY A 127 -15.92 0.46 -2.57
N LEU A 128 -16.83 1.30 -2.04
CA LEU A 128 -17.89 1.94 -2.84
C LEU A 128 -17.33 2.86 -3.94
N LEU A 129 -16.31 3.67 -3.64
CA LEU A 129 -15.67 4.57 -4.61
C LEU A 129 -14.87 3.80 -5.66
N SER A 130 -14.10 2.78 -5.25
CA SER A 130 -13.35 1.90 -6.15
C SER A 130 -14.31 1.20 -7.14
N ALA A 131 -15.34 0.54 -6.62
CA ALA A 131 -16.36 -0.13 -7.42
C ALA A 131 -17.15 0.84 -8.33
N HIS A 132 -17.46 2.05 -7.86
CA HIS A 132 -18.07 3.10 -8.70
C HIS A 132 -17.20 3.47 -9.90
N LEU A 133 -15.90 3.73 -9.68
CA LEU A 133 -14.96 4.10 -10.74
C LEU A 133 -14.77 2.96 -11.76
N ILE A 134 -14.78 1.72 -11.29
CA ILE A 134 -14.71 0.53 -12.14
C ILE A 134 -16.00 0.32 -12.94
N ALA A 135 -17.17 0.42 -12.30
CA ALA A 135 -18.48 0.15 -12.90
C ALA A 135 -18.97 1.24 -13.87
N SER A 136 -18.47 2.48 -13.74
CA SER A 136 -18.95 3.64 -14.50
C SER A 136 -18.27 3.81 -15.87
N ASP A 137 -17.00 3.41 -16.00
CA ASP A 137 -16.14 3.74 -17.14
C ASP A 137 -15.83 2.56 -18.06
N TYR A 138 -16.02 2.75 -19.37
CA TYR A 138 -15.70 1.75 -20.40
C TYR A 138 -14.22 1.40 -20.48
N ALA A 139 -13.30 2.29 -20.11
CA ALA A 139 -11.87 2.04 -20.23
C ALA A 139 -11.39 0.90 -19.32
N THR A 140 -12.08 0.64 -18.20
CA THR A 140 -11.76 -0.41 -17.23
C THR A 140 -12.04 -1.82 -17.74
N GLY A 141 -12.85 -1.94 -18.80
CA GLY A 141 -13.36 -3.23 -19.29
C GLY A 141 -14.46 -3.86 -18.42
N MET A 142 -14.80 -3.25 -17.27
CA MET A 142 -15.74 -3.77 -16.27
C MET A 142 -17.04 -2.96 -16.16
N ARG A 143 -17.25 -1.99 -17.06
CA ARG A 143 -18.43 -1.11 -17.04
C ARG A 143 -19.75 -1.89 -17.06
N ILE A 144 -20.64 -1.56 -16.11
CA ILE A 144 -21.99 -2.11 -16.04
C ILE A 144 -22.92 -1.22 -16.89
N PRO A 145 -23.57 -1.72 -17.96
CA PRO A 145 -24.33 -0.86 -18.87
C PRO A 145 -25.53 -0.14 -18.25
N SER A 146 -26.14 -0.73 -17.22
CA SER A 146 -27.33 -0.25 -16.51
C SER A 146 -27.03 0.56 -15.24
N TYR A 147 -25.76 0.74 -14.88
CA TYR A 147 -25.36 1.44 -13.67
C TYR A 147 -25.54 2.96 -13.81
N ASP A 148 -26.15 3.59 -12.81
CA ASP A 148 -26.52 5.01 -12.77
C ASP A 148 -26.02 5.69 -11.47
N ASN A 149 -24.75 5.43 -11.14
CA ASN A 149 -24.02 6.07 -10.03
C ASN A 149 -24.54 5.76 -8.61
N GLU A 150 -25.27 4.66 -8.43
CA GLU A 150 -25.87 4.30 -7.13
C GLU A 150 -24.83 4.21 -6.00
N LEU A 151 -23.64 3.67 -6.27
CA LEU A 151 -22.56 3.60 -5.28
C LEU A 151 -21.94 4.97 -4.97
N LEU A 152 -21.92 5.91 -5.92
CA LEU A 152 -21.47 7.29 -5.65
C LEU A 152 -22.48 8.04 -4.79
N HIS A 153 -23.78 7.82 -5.00
CA HIS A 153 -24.83 8.36 -4.13
C HIS A 153 -24.76 7.80 -2.70
N LEU A 154 -24.49 6.49 -2.56
CA LEU A 154 -24.21 5.87 -1.26
C LEU A 154 -22.93 6.44 -0.61
N SER A 155 -21.86 6.63 -1.39
CA SER A 155 -20.60 7.23 -0.93
C SER A 155 -20.82 8.66 -0.40
N GLU A 156 -21.61 9.46 -1.11
CA GLU A 156 -21.90 10.84 -0.69
C GLU A 156 -22.82 10.91 0.55
N ASP A 157 -23.81 10.01 0.67
CA ASP A 157 -24.65 9.89 1.87
C ASP A 157 -23.82 9.46 3.09
N LEU A 158 -22.97 8.44 2.94
CA LEU A 158 -22.07 7.98 4.01
C LEU A 158 -21.14 9.09 4.48
N ALA A 159 -20.39 9.72 3.56
CA ALA A 159 -19.45 10.76 3.93
C ALA A 159 -20.14 11.96 4.62
N LYS A 160 -21.37 12.34 4.21
CA LYS A 160 -22.18 13.36 4.90
C LYS A 160 -22.50 12.99 6.35
N ARG A 161 -22.70 11.71 6.66
CA ARG A 161 -22.94 11.21 8.03
C ARG A 161 -21.66 11.15 8.87
N LEU A 162 -20.50 11.06 8.23
CA LEU A 162 -19.19 11.15 8.88
C LEU A 162 -18.76 12.60 9.16
N LEU A 163 -19.22 13.60 8.39
CA LEU A 163 -18.87 15.02 8.57
C LEU A 163 -18.99 15.56 10.02
N PRO A 164 -20.01 15.21 10.84
CA PRO A 164 -20.11 15.65 12.23
C PRO A 164 -18.89 15.28 13.09
N ALA A 165 -18.16 14.21 12.76
CA ALA A 165 -16.95 13.83 13.48
C ALA A 165 -15.84 14.90 13.41
N PHE A 166 -15.84 15.73 12.36
CA PHE A 166 -14.83 16.77 12.13
C PHE A 166 -15.13 18.10 12.85
N ASP A 167 -16.27 18.24 13.54
CA ASP A 167 -16.62 19.44 14.32
C ASP A 167 -15.85 19.47 15.65
N THR A 168 -14.53 19.67 15.55
CA THR A 168 -13.62 19.77 16.69
C THR A 168 -12.78 21.05 16.60
N PRO A 169 -12.36 21.64 17.73
CA PRO A 169 -11.49 22.83 17.75
C PRO A 169 -10.15 22.67 17.02
N THR A 170 -9.73 21.43 16.75
CA THR A 170 -8.44 21.13 16.09
C THR A 170 -8.59 20.77 14.61
N GLY A 171 -9.82 20.49 14.15
CA GLY A 171 -10.13 19.94 12.82
C GLY A 171 -9.81 18.44 12.66
N ILE A 172 -9.22 17.81 13.69
CA ILE A 172 -8.97 16.36 13.73
C ILE A 172 -10.28 15.68 14.15
N PRO A 173 -10.76 14.63 13.45
CA PRO A 173 -12.07 14.05 13.75
C PRO A 173 -12.07 13.21 15.04
N TYR A 174 -13.24 13.12 15.67
CA TYR A 174 -13.56 12.06 16.64
C TYR A 174 -13.33 10.67 16.05
N GLY A 175 -13.01 9.68 16.89
CA GLY A 175 -12.76 8.30 16.44
C GLY A 175 -14.02 7.59 15.93
N SER A 176 -15.19 7.90 16.49
CA SER A 176 -16.47 7.29 16.08
C SER A 176 -17.63 8.30 15.99
N VAL A 177 -18.68 7.91 15.26
CA VAL A 177 -19.86 8.74 14.98
C VAL A 177 -21.08 7.86 14.78
N ASN A 178 -22.28 8.32 15.19
CA ASN A 178 -23.53 7.64 14.90
C ASN A 178 -24.09 8.08 13.55
N LEU A 179 -24.36 7.12 12.66
CA LEU A 179 -24.75 7.40 11.26
C LEU A 179 -26.12 8.10 11.11
N LEU A 180 -26.96 8.09 12.15
CA LEU A 180 -28.24 8.81 12.19
C LEU A 180 -28.20 10.05 13.08
N ARG A 181 -27.48 10.00 14.21
CA ARG A 181 -27.52 11.01 15.28
C ARG A 181 -26.30 11.94 15.35
N GLY A 182 -25.22 11.66 14.62
CA GLY A 182 -23.94 12.38 14.74
C GLY A 182 -23.09 11.89 15.92
N VAL A 183 -22.20 12.74 16.43
CA VAL A 183 -21.27 12.37 17.52
C VAL A 183 -22.02 12.33 18.87
N ASP A 184 -21.77 11.31 19.70
CA ASP A 184 -22.33 11.25 21.06
C ASP A 184 -21.68 12.29 21.99
N GLU A 185 -22.43 12.87 22.93
CA GLU A 185 -21.89 13.86 23.88
C GLU A 185 -20.77 13.28 24.76
N ASN A 186 -20.75 11.96 24.94
CA ASN A 186 -19.77 11.22 25.75
C ASN A 186 -18.64 10.59 24.91
N GLU A 187 -18.60 10.86 23.60
CA GLU A 187 -17.61 10.29 22.69
C GLU A 187 -16.16 10.57 23.14
N SER A 188 -15.27 9.62 22.89
CA SER A 188 -13.85 9.77 23.20
C SER A 188 -13.27 10.95 22.44
N LYS A 189 -12.76 11.94 23.20
CA LYS A 189 -11.99 13.06 22.63
C LYS A 189 -10.58 12.66 22.24
N ILE A 190 -10.24 11.36 22.24
CA ILE A 190 -8.93 10.81 21.89
C ILE A 190 -9.11 10.00 20.60
N THR A 191 -8.28 10.28 19.61
CA THR A 191 -8.19 9.51 18.35
C THR A 191 -6.74 9.14 18.06
N SER A 192 -6.51 8.16 17.19
CA SER A 192 -5.18 7.78 16.72
C SER A 192 -4.69 8.71 15.60
N THR A 193 -3.37 8.74 15.34
CA THR A 193 -2.81 9.50 14.21
C THR A 193 -3.29 8.94 12.86
N ALA A 194 -3.35 7.61 12.72
CA ALA A 194 -3.97 6.95 11.57
C ALA A 194 -5.46 7.35 11.44
N GLY A 195 -6.26 7.19 12.51
CA GLY A 195 -7.70 7.46 12.46
C GLY A 195 -8.08 8.91 12.13
N GLY A 196 -7.22 9.88 12.48
CA GLY A 196 -7.40 11.28 12.07
C GLY A 196 -6.69 11.68 10.77
N GLY A 197 -5.80 10.83 10.22
CA GLY A 197 -4.94 11.15 9.08
C GLY A 197 -5.30 10.42 7.77
N THR A 198 -5.84 9.22 7.90
CA THR A 198 -6.02 8.23 6.83
C THR A 198 -7.45 8.27 6.28
N LEU A 199 -7.90 9.46 5.90
CA LEU A 199 -9.25 9.70 5.35
C LEU A 199 -9.19 10.45 4.00
N THR A 200 -7.98 10.84 3.59
CA THR A 200 -7.72 11.85 2.56
C THR A 200 -7.98 11.35 1.14
N LEU A 201 -7.72 10.08 0.84
CA LEU A 201 -7.88 9.54 -0.51
C LEU A 201 -9.37 9.43 -0.88
N GLU A 202 -10.17 8.86 -0.01
CA GLU A 202 -11.59 8.56 -0.22
C GLU A 202 -12.40 9.86 -0.27
N PHE A 203 -12.24 10.72 0.74
CA PHE A 203 -12.90 12.02 0.78
C PHE A 203 -12.41 12.95 -0.36
N GLY A 204 -11.13 12.87 -0.73
CA GLY A 204 -10.58 13.60 -1.87
C GLY A 204 -11.20 13.16 -3.20
N VAL A 205 -11.19 11.86 -3.49
CA VAL A 205 -11.84 11.28 -4.67
C VAL A 205 -13.34 11.64 -4.71
N LEU A 206 -14.05 11.50 -3.60
CA LEU A 206 -15.46 11.88 -3.50
C LEU A 206 -15.68 13.38 -3.81
N SER A 207 -14.83 14.27 -3.28
CA SER A 207 -14.88 15.70 -3.62
C SER A 207 -14.69 15.99 -5.10
N ARG A 208 -13.77 15.28 -5.79
CA ARG A 208 -13.57 15.44 -7.24
C ARG A 208 -14.75 14.93 -8.05
N LEU A 209 -15.33 13.78 -7.68
CA LEU A 209 -16.46 13.17 -8.39
C LEU A 209 -17.79 13.93 -8.19
N THR A 210 -18.02 14.45 -6.99
CA THR A 210 -19.26 15.19 -6.65
C THR A 210 -19.16 16.70 -6.89
N ASN A 211 -17.95 17.22 -7.18
CA ASN A 211 -17.63 18.64 -7.22
C ASN A 211 -18.02 19.38 -5.91
N ASN A 212 -18.01 18.67 -4.78
CA ASN A 212 -18.29 19.22 -3.46
C ASN A 212 -16.99 19.25 -2.62
N PRO A 213 -16.36 20.42 -2.42
CA PRO A 213 -15.02 20.50 -1.82
C PRO A 213 -14.99 20.24 -0.31
N ILE A 214 -16.14 20.07 0.37
CA ILE A 214 -16.16 19.92 1.83
C ILE A 214 -15.39 18.68 2.29
N PHE A 215 -15.50 17.57 1.56
CA PHE A 215 -14.91 16.29 1.95
C PHE A 215 -13.37 16.37 1.96
N GLU A 216 -12.75 16.76 0.85
CA GLU A 216 -11.30 17.00 0.76
C GLU A 216 -10.82 18.08 1.74
N GLN A 217 -11.64 19.10 1.98
CA GLN A 217 -11.27 20.22 2.86
C GLN A 217 -11.22 19.82 4.34
N VAL A 218 -12.14 18.98 4.84
CA VAL A 218 -12.11 18.55 6.26
C VAL A 218 -10.96 17.58 6.54
N THR A 219 -10.69 16.63 5.64
CA THR A 219 -9.59 15.67 5.82
C THR A 219 -8.22 16.34 5.67
N LYS A 220 -8.05 17.26 4.71
CA LYS A 220 -6.82 18.09 4.64
C LYS A 220 -6.60 18.92 5.91
N ASN A 221 -7.67 19.43 6.53
CA ASN A 221 -7.57 20.17 7.79
C ASN A 221 -7.21 19.25 8.97
N ALA A 222 -7.70 18.01 9.01
CA ALA A 222 -7.31 17.01 10.00
C ALA A 222 -5.81 16.67 9.91
N VAL A 223 -5.32 16.36 8.70
CA VAL A 223 -3.88 16.11 8.43
C VAL A 223 -3.01 17.29 8.84
N ARG A 224 -3.41 18.53 8.48
CA ARG A 224 -2.73 19.76 8.95
C ARG A 224 -2.79 19.90 10.47
N GLY A 225 -3.90 19.52 11.10
CA GLY A 225 -4.10 19.55 12.55
C GLY A 225 -3.12 18.62 13.28
N ILE A 226 -2.94 17.40 12.79
CA ILE A 226 -1.94 16.43 13.25
C ILE A 226 -0.52 16.99 13.02
N TRP A 227 -0.22 17.40 11.78
CA TRP A 227 1.12 17.84 11.39
C TRP A 227 1.60 19.10 12.12
N ALA A 228 0.69 20.02 12.43
CA ALA A 228 0.98 21.21 13.23
C ALA A 228 1.41 20.90 14.68
N ARG A 229 1.14 19.67 15.16
CA ARG A 229 1.38 19.22 16.54
C ARG A 229 2.53 18.22 16.66
N ARG A 230 3.18 17.84 15.55
CA ARG A 230 4.41 17.05 15.57
C ARG A 230 5.48 17.65 16.50
N SER A 231 6.38 16.82 16.99
CA SER A 231 7.46 17.25 17.87
C SER A 231 8.50 18.12 17.14
N ARG A 232 9.44 18.70 17.90
CA ARG A 232 10.59 19.44 17.35
C ARG A 232 11.52 18.60 16.46
N ILE A 233 11.35 17.28 16.46
CA ILE A 233 12.10 16.33 15.62
C ILE A 233 11.23 15.71 14.52
N ASN A 234 10.09 16.34 14.19
CA ASN A 234 9.11 15.96 13.16
C ASN A 234 8.40 14.61 13.37
N LEU A 235 8.51 13.98 14.54
CA LEU A 235 7.72 12.78 14.88
C LEU A 235 6.32 13.16 15.38
N VAL A 236 5.33 12.31 15.09
CA VAL A 236 3.95 12.36 15.61
C VAL A 236 3.76 11.27 16.68
N GLY A 237 2.80 11.43 17.58
CA GLY A 237 2.49 10.42 18.60
C GLY A 237 1.40 9.45 18.12
N ALA A 238 1.19 8.36 18.85
CA ALA A 238 0.12 7.39 18.53
C ALA A 238 -1.29 7.96 18.73
N HIS A 239 -1.54 8.66 19.85
CA HIS A 239 -2.89 9.15 20.21
C HIS A 239 -2.91 10.62 20.62
N ILE A 240 -3.93 11.34 20.16
CA ILE A 240 -4.09 12.79 20.32
C ILE A 240 -5.49 13.15 20.81
N ASN A 241 -5.57 14.16 21.69
CA ASN A 241 -6.83 14.73 22.12
C ASN A 241 -7.34 15.78 21.11
N VAL A 242 -8.50 15.55 20.49
CA VAL A 242 -9.03 16.34 19.36
C VAL A 242 -9.61 17.72 19.75
N PHE A 243 -9.66 18.04 21.04
CA PHE A 243 -10.08 19.36 21.54
C PHE A 243 -8.90 20.24 21.95
N THR A 244 -7.96 19.68 22.70
CA THR A 244 -6.80 20.40 23.21
C THR A 244 -5.61 20.38 22.25
N GLY A 245 -5.52 19.33 21.42
CA GLY A 245 -4.34 19.05 20.61
C GLY A 245 -3.18 18.44 21.40
N GLU A 246 -3.38 17.99 22.64
CA GLU A 246 -2.35 17.33 23.41
C GLU A 246 -2.23 15.84 23.04
N TRP A 247 -0.99 15.38 22.83
CA TRP A 247 -0.66 13.97 22.66
C TRP A 247 -0.87 13.21 23.98
N THR A 248 -1.86 12.32 24.00
CA THR A 248 -2.17 11.46 25.15
C THR A 248 -1.25 10.25 25.19
N GLN A 249 -0.89 9.70 24.01
CA GLN A 249 0.18 8.73 23.85
C GLN A 249 1.28 9.33 22.97
N LYS A 250 2.50 9.38 23.51
CA LYS A 250 3.67 10.07 22.91
C LYS A 250 4.68 9.10 22.28
N ASP A 251 4.28 7.85 22.13
CA ASP A 251 5.05 6.84 21.42
C ASP A 251 4.92 7.11 19.92
N ALA A 252 6.03 7.02 19.21
CA ALA A 252 6.16 7.26 17.78
C ALA A 252 6.82 6.04 17.15
N GLY A 253 6.23 5.57 16.07
CA GLY A 253 6.66 4.40 15.32
C GLY A 253 6.24 4.53 13.86
N ILE A 254 6.33 3.40 13.16
CA ILE A 254 5.77 3.22 11.81
C ILE A 254 4.61 2.22 11.78
N GLY A 255 4.25 1.57 12.90
CA GLY A 255 3.13 0.63 12.97
C GLY A 255 1.87 1.25 13.57
N THR A 256 1.07 0.39 14.22
CA THR A 256 -0.27 0.65 14.80
C THR A 256 -0.49 2.07 15.28
N SER A 257 -1.68 2.60 14.99
CA SER A 257 -2.12 3.96 15.30
C SER A 257 -1.40 5.08 14.53
N ILE A 258 -0.42 4.79 13.67
CA ILE A 258 0.37 5.82 12.95
C ILE A 258 0.64 5.45 11.49
N ASP A 259 1.12 4.24 11.21
CA ASP A 259 1.29 3.60 9.88
C ASP A 259 0.78 4.39 8.65
N SER A 260 -0.52 4.32 8.40
CA SER A 260 -1.24 4.78 7.22
C SER A 260 -1.31 6.30 7.10
N PHE A 261 -1.01 7.06 8.17
CA PHE A 261 -0.78 8.52 8.05
C PHE A 261 0.43 8.82 7.16
N TYR A 262 1.55 8.10 7.32
CA TYR A 262 2.71 8.28 6.44
C TYR A 262 2.36 7.89 5.00
N GLU A 263 1.57 6.83 4.86
CA GLU A 263 1.12 6.33 3.57
C GLU A 263 0.29 7.37 2.81
N TYR A 264 -0.74 7.91 3.46
CA TYR A 264 -1.66 8.84 2.83
C TYR A 264 -0.99 10.18 2.50
N LEU A 265 0.04 10.61 3.24
CA LEU A 265 0.84 11.76 2.81
C LEU A 265 1.54 11.51 1.46
N LEU A 266 2.09 10.33 1.20
CA LEU A 266 2.66 10.03 -0.11
C LEU A 266 1.56 9.76 -1.16
N LYS A 267 0.62 8.88 -0.85
CA LYS A 267 -0.42 8.43 -1.79
C LYS A 267 -1.36 9.59 -2.21
N ALA A 268 -1.68 10.54 -1.32
CA ALA A 268 -2.48 11.72 -1.68
C ALA A 268 -1.71 12.69 -2.58
N TYR A 269 -0.39 12.84 -2.40
CA TYR A 269 0.43 13.56 -3.39
C TYR A 269 0.46 12.83 -4.74
N LEU A 270 0.65 11.51 -4.76
CA LEU A 270 0.69 10.73 -6.01
C LEU A 270 -0.64 10.75 -6.76
N LEU A 271 -1.78 10.73 -6.04
CA LEU A 271 -3.11 10.77 -6.64
C LEU A 271 -3.51 12.19 -7.06
N PHE A 272 -3.41 13.17 -6.15
CA PHE A 272 -3.96 14.51 -6.36
C PHE A 272 -2.93 15.56 -6.80
N GLY A 273 -1.62 15.30 -6.74
CA GLY A 273 -0.58 16.25 -7.13
C GLY A 273 -0.31 17.39 -6.13
N ASP A 274 -0.76 17.26 -4.88
CA ASP A 274 -0.67 18.33 -3.87
C ASP A 274 0.68 18.30 -3.12
N GLU A 275 1.55 19.23 -3.48
CA GLU A 275 2.92 19.40 -2.94
C GLU A 275 2.97 19.55 -1.40
N GLU A 276 1.87 19.96 -0.75
CA GLU A 276 1.83 20.07 0.71
C GLU A 276 1.92 18.70 1.38
N TYR A 277 1.25 17.67 0.82
CA TYR A 277 1.37 16.31 1.33
C TYR A 277 2.76 15.72 1.09
N LEU A 278 3.38 16.00 -0.06
CA LEU A 278 4.77 15.59 -0.34
C LEU A 278 5.75 16.20 0.67
N PHE A 279 5.61 17.49 0.97
CA PHE A 279 6.45 18.16 1.96
C PHE A 279 6.31 17.53 3.36
N MET A 280 5.07 17.26 3.80
CA MET A 280 4.82 16.56 5.07
C MET A 280 5.44 15.16 5.06
N PHE A 281 5.22 14.38 4.00
CA PHE A 281 5.79 13.04 3.84
C PHE A 281 7.32 13.06 3.95
N GLN A 282 7.99 13.92 3.19
CA GLN A 282 9.46 13.99 3.16
C GLN A 282 10.06 14.30 4.54
N GLU A 283 9.46 15.26 5.27
CA GLU A 283 9.94 15.64 6.60
C GLU A 283 9.60 14.60 7.67
N ALA A 284 8.47 13.88 7.55
CA ALA A 284 8.07 12.78 8.43
C ALA A 284 8.94 11.53 8.20
N TYR A 285 9.12 11.14 6.94
CA TYR A 285 9.94 10.01 6.50
C TYR A 285 11.40 10.17 6.91
N LYS A 286 11.96 11.36 6.72
CA LYS A 286 13.32 11.71 7.17
C LYS A 286 13.48 11.65 8.69
N ALA A 287 12.42 11.90 9.46
CA ALA A 287 12.42 11.69 10.90
C ALA A 287 12.36 10.19 11.25
N ALA A 288 11.48 9.42 10.59
CA ALA A 288 11.40 7.97 10.75
C ALA A 288 12.75 7.28 10.48
N MET A 289 13.36 7.55 9.32
CA MET A 289 14.67 7.02 8.94
C MET A 289 15.83 7.47 9.83
N ARG A 290 15.65 8.53 10.64
CA ARG A 290 16.66 9.05 11.56
C ARG A 290 16.53 8.54 12.99
N TYR A 291 15.30 8.32 13.46
CA TYR A 291 15.00 8.08 14.87
C TYR A 291 14.34 6.73 15.16
N LEU A 292 13.70 6.12 14.16
CA LEU A 292 12.99 4.84 14.30
C LEU A 292 13.79 3.69 13.67
N TYR A 293 14.49 3.96 12.56
CA TYR A 293 15.22 2.96 11.80
C TYR A 293 16.52 2.51 12.49
N HIS A 294 16.61 1.20 12.75
CA HIS A 294 17.77 0.48 13.26
C HIS A 294 18.03 -0.73 12.37
N ASP A 295 18.73 -0.52 11.24
CA ASP A 295 18.89 -1.48 10.13
C ASP A 295 19.07 -2.94 10.59
N PRO A 296 18.24 -3.89 10.12
CA PRO A 296 17.13 -3.74 9.14
C PRO A 296 15.75 -3.41 9.75
N TRP A 297 15.65 -3.16 11.05
CA TRP A 297 14.40 -3.04 11.81
C TRP A 297 13.97 -1.59 12.06
N TYR A 298 12.76 -1.42 12.60
CA TYR A 298 12.28 -0.17 13.19
C TYR A 298 11.87 -0.42 14.64
N VAL A 299 11.94 0.61 15.48
CA VAL A 299 11.54 0.56 16.89
C VAL A 299 10.62 1.72 17.23
N GLU A 300 9.86 1.57 18.31
CA GLU A 300 9.06 2.66 18.85
C GLU A 300 9.89 3.53 19.78
N VAL A 301 9.75 4.85 19.67
CA VAL A 301 10.47 5.84 20.48
C VAL A 301 9.53 6.90 21.03
N ASN A 302 9.92 7.61 22.08
CA ASN A 302 9.16 8.78 22.50
C ASN A 302 9.34 9.91 21.46
N MET A 303 8.23 10.41 20.93
CA MET A 303 8.19 11.40 19.84
C MET A 303 9.03 12.66 20.11
N ASN A 304 9.29 13.03 21.37
CA ASN A 304 9.99 14.26 21.74
C ASN A 304 11.48 14.05 22.02
N SER A 305 11.87 12.90 22.56
CA SER A 305 13.26 12.63 22.97
C SER A 305 13.99 11.62 22.08
N ALA A 306 13.28 10.92 21.20
CA ALA A 306 13.78 9.77 20.43
C ALA A 306 14.40 8.66 21.28
N VAL A 307 14.01 8.55 22.55
CA VAL A 307 14.40 7.43 23.41
C VAL A 307 13.48 6.24 23.10
N THR A 308 14.06 5.09 22.78
CA THR A 308 13.32 3.83 22.54
C THR A 308 12.40 3.49 23.70
N VAL A 309 11.14 3.23 23.38
CA VAL A 309 10.10 2.78 24.32
C VAL A 309 9.99 1.26 24.22
N TRP A 310 9.82 0.73 23.00
CA TRP A 310 9.74 -0.71 22.74
C TRP A 310 10.63 -1.13 21.56
N PRO A 311 11.55 -2.11 21.76
CA PRO A 311 12.25 -2.78 20.67
C PRO A 311 11.35 -3.88 20.07
N LEU A 312 10.25 -3.47 19.45
CA LEU A 312 9.18 -4.34 18.95
C LEU A 312 9.00 -4.16 17.43
N PHE A 313 9.04 -5.28 16.69
CA PHE A 313 8.43 -5.35 15.38
C PHE A 313 6.96 -5.75 15.57
N ASN A 314 6.05 -4.92 15.08
CA ASN A 314 4.62 -5.18 15.01
C ASN A 314 4.27 -5.57 13.56
N SER A 315 3.38 -6.54 13.36
CA SER A 315 2.98 -7.04 12.03
C SER A 315 2.65 -5.92 11.05
N LEU A 316 1.86 -4.93 11.48
CA LEU A 316 1.42 -3.77 10.70
C LEU A 316 2.58 -2.91 10.17
N GLN A 317 3.77 -2.95 10.79
CA GLN A 317 4.96 -2.27 10.24
C GLN A 317 5.37 -2.85 8.87
N ALA A 318 4.87 -4.03 8.48
CA ALA A 318 5.26 -4.71 7.27
C ALA A 318 4.77 -4.05 5.96
N PHE A 319 3.90 -3.04 6.00
CA PHE A 319 3.57 -2.18 4.84
C PHE A 319 4.74 -1.28 4.42
N TRP A 320 5.64 -0.96 5.36
CA TRP A 320 6.61 0.10 5.20
C TRP A 320 7.59 -0.12 4.03
N PRO A 321 8.12 -1.33 3.77
CA PRO A 321 8.91 -1.59 2.56
C PRO A 321 8.15 -1.28 1.25
N GLY A 322 6.84 -1.51 1.18
CA GLY A 322 5.98 -1.12 0.06
C GLY A 322 5.92 0.40 -0.10
N LEU A 323 5.68 1.13 1.00
CA LEU A 323 5.72 2.59 1.02
C LEU A 323 7.11 3.15 0.63
N GLN A 324 8.19 2.52 1.09
CA GLN A 324 9.56 2.87 0.71
C GLN A 324 9.81 2.66 -0.81
N VAL A 325 9.27 1.59 -1.40
CA VAL A 325 9.32 1.38 -2.86
C VAL A 325 8.57 2.49 -3.61
N LEU A 326 7.38 2.88 -3.15
CA LEU A 326 6.62 4.01 -3.74
C LEU A 326 7.38 5.34 -3.62
N ALA A 327 8.14 5.54 -2.54
CA ALA A 327 9.01 6.70 -2.33
C ALA A 327 10.34 6.62 -3.12
N GLY A 328 10.67 5.47 -3.71
CA GLY A 328 11.91 5.23 -4.45
C GLY A 328 13.11 4.77 -3.60
N ASP A 329 12.95 4.55 -2.30
CA ASP A 329 14.03 4.10 -1.40
C ASP A 329 14.08 2.56 -1.30
N ILE A 330 14.47 1.92 -2.41
CA ILE A 330 14.36 0.47 -2.60
C ILE A 330 15.36 -0.32 -1.73
N ASP A 331 16.57 0.18 -1.50
CA ASP A 331 17.63 -0.59 -0.83
C ASP A 331 17.32 -0.88 0.66
N PRO A 332 16.86 0.08 1.48
CA PRO A 332 16.37 -0.20 2.84
C PRO A 332 15.14 -1.10 2.84
N ALA A 333 14.19 -0.87 1.91
CA ALA A 333 12.99 -1.70 1.76
C ALA A 333 13.36 -3.18 1.56
N MET A 334 14.34 -3.47 0.69
CA MET A 334 14.84 -4.83 0.45
C MET A 334 15.45 -5.51 1.68
N ARG A 335 16.05 -4.73 2.60
CA ARG A 335 16.66 -5.25 3.85
C ARG A 335 15.60 -5.46 4.93
N THR A 336 14.72 -4.48 5.11
CA THR A 336 13.60 -4.55 6.06
C THR A 336 12.63 -5.68 5.73
N HIS A 337 12.22 -5.81 4.46
CA HIS A 337 11.39 -6.93 4.02
C HIS A 337 12.04 -8.29 4.28
N ALA A 338 13.34 -8.45 3.99
CA ALA A 338 14.04 -9.69 4.27
C ALA A 338 14.11 -10.02 5.78
N ALA A 339 14.15 -9.01 6.64
CA ALA A 339 14.09 -9.18 8.09
C ALA A 339 12.69 -9.60 8.56
N PHE A 340 11.64 -8.93 8.08
CA PHE A 340 10.24 -9.27 8.41
C PHE A 340 9.87 -10.66 7.89
N PHE A 341 10.24 -10.99 6.65
CA PHE A 341 10.04 -12.31 6.06
C PHE A 341 10.82 -13.42 6.80
N SER A 342 11.94 -13.11 7.48
CA SER A 342 12.62 -14.10 8.33
C SER A 342 11.76 -14.53 9.53
N VAL A 343 10.85 -13.68 10.01
CA VAL A 343 9.86 -14.03 11.05
C VAL A 343 8.81 -14.97 10.46
N TRP A 344 8.27 -14.65 9.28
CA TRP A 344 7.35 -15.54 8.55
C TRP A 344 7.99 -16.92 8.29
N LYS A 345 9.24 -16.97 7.81
CA LYS A 345 9.96 -18.24 7.60
C LYS A 345 10.18 -19.06 8.89
N LYS A 346 10.14 -18.42 10.07
CA LYS A 346 10.30 -19.09 11.37
C LYS A 346 8.98 -19.64 11.91
N TYR A 347 7.88 -18.93 11.72
CA TYR A 347 6.58 -19.22 12.34
C TYR A 347 5.46 -19.60 11.36
N GLY A 348 5.70 -19.57 10.04
CA GLY A 348 4.67 -19.67 9.01
C GLY A 348 3.82 -18.40 8.83
N PHE A 349 3.89 -17.46 9.78
CA PHE A 349 3.09 -16.25 9.80
C PHE A 349 3.87 -15.12 10.49
N THR A 350 3.49 -13.86 10.28
CA THR A 350 3.96 -12.73 11.11
C THR A 350 3.06 -12.59 12.34
N PRO A 351 3.55 -12.78 13.57
CA PRO A 351 2.79 -12.46 14.77
C PRO A 351 2.56 -10.95 14.88
N GLU A 352 1.46 -10.55 15.52
CA GLU A 352 1.17 -9.15 15.87
C GLU A 352 2.32 -8.44 16.59
N GLY A 353 3.15 -9.17 17.36
CA GLY A 353 4.33 -8.63 18.01
C GLY A 353 5.50 -9.61 18.06
N PHE A 354 6.67 -9.13 17.68
CA PHE A 354 7.94 -9.86 17.73
C PHE A 354 9.02 -9.03 18.42
N ASN A 355 9.55 -9.56 19.53
CA ASN A 355 10.47 -8.82 20.39
C ASN A 355 11.90 -8.87 19.82
N LEU A 356 12.45 -7.72 19.46
CA LEU A 356 13.75 -7.59 18.80
C LEU A 356 14.95 -7.76 19.75
N ALA A 357 14.73 -7.71 21.07
CA ALA A 357 15.77 -7.98 22.05
C ALA A 357 15.93 -9.48 22.35
N SER A 358 14.82 -10.24 22.35
CA SER A 358 14.81 -11.67 22.69
C SER A 358 14.57 -12.62 21.49
N PHE A 359 14.24 -12.10 20.31
CA PHE A 359 13.97 -12.86 19.07
C PHE A 359 12.89 -13.95 19.22
N VAL A 360 11.85 -13.64 20.01
CA VAL A 360 10.66 -14.47 20.24
C VAL A 360 9.39 -13.66 20.05
N VAL A 361 8.26 -14.35 19.86
CA VAL A 361 6.94 -13.73 19.83
C VAL A 361 6.69 -12.96 21.13
N GLN A 362 6.13 -11.77 21.03
CA GLN A 362 5.81 -10.92 22.17
C GLN A 362 4.58 -11.48 22.89
N ASN A 363 4.66 -11.61 24.21
CA ASN A 363 3.57 -12.20 25.00
C ASN A 363 2.32 -11.32 24.93
N GLY A 364 1.19 -11.91 24.54
CA GLY A 364 -0.09 -11.21 24.31
C GLY A 364 -0.27 -10.71 22.86
N GLN A 365 0.71 -10.88 21.97
CA GLN A 365 0.65 -10.47 20.57
C GLN A 365 1.07 -11.63 19.66
N LYS A 366 0.49 -12.80 19.91
CA LYS A 366 0.87 -14.06 19.27
C LYS A 366 0.15 -14.38 17.97
N SER A 367 -0.92 -13.68 17.68
CA SER A 367 -1.85 -14.03 16.62
C SER A 367 -1.40 -13.51 15.25
N TYR A 368 -2.07 -13.97 14.21
CA TYR A 368 -2.00 -13.47 12.83
C TYR A 368 -3.44 -13.46 12.26
N PRO A 369 -4.14 -12.31 12.30
CA PRO A 369 -5.50 -12.16 11.77
C PRO A 369 -5.50 -12.01 10.24
N LEU A 370 -4.81 -12.90 9.52
CA LEU A 370 -4.76 -12.89 8.04
C LEU A 370 -4.14 -11.62 7.40
N ARG A 371 -3.37 -10.85 8.19
CA ARG A 371 -2.66 -9.59 7.87
C ARG A 371 -2.02 -9.51 6.47
N PRO A 372 -2.33 -8.49 5.65
CA PRO A 372 -1.84 -8.35 4.27
C PRO A 372 -0.46 -7.70 4.11
N GLU A 373 0.09 -6.99 5.09
CA GLU A 373 1.03 -5.90 4.80
C GLU A 373 2.41 -6.41 4.33
N LEU A 374 2.85 -7.56 4.84
CA LEU A 374 4.07 -8.22 4.34
C LEU A 374 3.91 -8.72 2.90
N ILE A 375 2.70 -9.13 2.52
CA ILE A 375 2.35 -9.57 1.16
C ILE A 375 2.29 -8.35 0.23
N GLU A 376 1.68 -7.23 0.65
CA GLU A 376 1.71 -5.96 -0.08
C GLU A 376 3.16 -5.53 -0.39
N SER A 377 4.02 -5.50 0.63
CA SER A 377 5.44 -5.18 0.46
C SER A 377 6.16 -6.16 -0.49
N THR A 378 5.78 -7.43 -0.48
CA THR A 378 6.31 -8.44 -1.41
C THR A 378 5.92 -8.14 -2.86
N TYR A 379 4.66 -7.75 -3.10
CA TYR A 379 4.17 -7.30 -4.40
C TYR A 379 4.93 -6.07 -4.92
N TRP A 380 5.01 -5.00 -4.13
CA TRP A 380 5.69 -3.76 -4.54
C TRP A 380 7.17 -3.99 -4.83
N LEU A 381 7.88 -4.74 -3.99
CA LEU A 381 9.28 -5.07 -4.20
C LEU A 381 9.50 -5.94 -5.44
N PHE A 382 8.62 -6.92 -5.72
CA PHE A 382 8.68 -7.65 -6.99
C PHE A 382 8.44 -6.73 -8.19
N LYS A 383 7.44 -5.86 -8.13
CA LYS A 383 7.11 -4.90 -9.19
C LYS A 383 8.26 -3.97 -9.55
N ALA A 384 8.94 -3.43 -8.54
CA ALA A 384 10.06 -2.51 -8.73
C ALA A 384 11.37 -3.19 -9.18
N THR A 385 11.64 -4.42 -8.72
CA THR A 385 12.96 -5.06 -8.92
C THR A 385 12.97 -6.25 -9.87
N ARG A 386 11.80 -6.86 -10.13
CA ARG A 386 11.61 -8.14 -10.82
C ARG A 386 12.47 -9.30 -10.29
N ASN A 387 12.88 -9.23 -9.03
CA ASN A 387 13.73 -10.23 -8.39
C ASN A 387 12.90 -11.48 -8.01
N PRO A 388 13.23 -12.69 -8.54
CA PRO A 388 12.44 -13.91 -8.29
C PRO A 388 12.27 -14.28 -6.81
N ARG A 389 13.15 -13.80 -5.90
CA ARG A 389 13.07 -14.08 -4.46
C ARG A 389 11.72 -13.70 -3.83
N TYR A 390 11.00 -12.74 -4.41
CA TYR A 390 9.69 -12.31 -3.95
C TYR A 390 8.57 -13.24 -4.41
N LEU A 391 8.73 -13.93 -5.55
CA LEU A 391 7.84 -15.01 -5.96
C LEU A 391 8.05 -16.25 -5.07
N ASP A 392 9.30 -16.55 -4.71
CA ASP A 392 9.61 -17.59 -3.73
C ASP A 392 8.97 -17.27 -2.36
N ALA A 393 9.02 -16.00 -1.93
CA ALA A 393 8.35 -15.54 -0.72
C ALA A 393 6.82 -15.65 -0.80
N GLY A 394 6.20 -15.24 -1.91
CA GLY A 394 4.77 -15.42 -2.15
C GLY A 394 4.34 -16.89 -2.15
N ARG A 395 5.16 -17.81 -2.68
CA ARG A 395 4.91 -19.26 -2.66
C ARG A 395 4.92 -19.79 -1.24
N ASP A 396 5.89 -19.36 -0.42
CA ASP A 396 5.94 -19.69 1.01
C ASP A 396 4.72 -19.13 1.77
N MET A 397 4.23 -17.94 1.42
CA MET A 397 3.04 -17.31 2.01
C MET A 397 1.76 -18.07 1.66
N ILE A 398 1.51 -18.35 0.37
CA ILE A 398 0.38 -19.20 -0.09
C ILE A 398 0.41 -20.53 0.65
N THR A 399 1.55 -21.21 0.67
CA THR A 399 1.73 -22.49 1.37
C THR A 399 1.30 -22.36 2.84
N SER A 400 1.78 -21.32 3.53
CA SER A 400 1.49 -21.15 4.97
C SER A 400 -0.02 -20.90 5.22
N ILE A 401 -0.66 -20.08 4.38
CA ILE A 401 -2.10 -19.78 4.48
C ILE A 401 -2.94 -21.03 4.14
N GLN A 402 -2.62 -21.74 3.06
CA GLN A 402 -3.33 -22.94 2.62
C GLN A 402 -3.24 -24.11 3.63
N TYR A 403 -2.08 -24.33 4.24
CA TYR A 403 -1.91 -25.45 5.18
C TYR A 403 -2.23 -25.09 6.64
N GLY A 404 -2.12 -23.82 7.04
CA GLY A 404 -2.34 -23.38 8.43
C GLY A 404 -3.66 -22.65 8.68
N ALA A 405 -4.14 -21.85 7.71
CA ALA A 405 -5.31 -20.99 7.87
C ALA A 405 -6.55 -21.46 7.09
N HIS A 406 -6.45 -22.39 6.14
CA HIS A 406 -7.62 -22.89 5.41
C HIS A 406 -8.64 -23.55 6.36
N CYS A 407 -9.89 -23.16 6.24
CA CYS A 407 -11.01 -23.57 7.08
C CYS A 407 -12.24 -24.00 6.23
N PRO A 408 -13.24 -24.71 6.80
CA PRO A 408 -14.31 -25.32 6.02
C PRO A 408 -15.07 -24.37 5.09
N CYS A 409 -15.26 -23.12 5.51
CA CYS A 409 -16.04 -22.12 4.78
C CYS A 409 -15.23 -20.86 4.40
N GLY A 410 -13.92 -20.83 4.63
CA GLY A 410 -13.07 -19.66 4.36
C GLY A 410 -11.66 -19.84 4.91
N TYR A 411 -11.04 -18.76 5.40
CA TYR A 411 -9.74 -18.80 6.09
C TYR A 411 -9.85 -18.26 7.50
N CYS A 412 -9.22 -18.95 8.45
CA CYS A 412 -9.20 -18.59 9.86
C CYS A 412 -8.04 -17.67 10.24
N HIS A 413 -8.33 -16.73 11.13
CA HIS A 413 -7.37 -16.15 12.05
C HIS A 413 -6.52 -17.26 12.73
N ILE A 414 -5.21 -17.06 12.82
CA ILE A 414 -4.31 -17.87 13.65
C ILE A 414 -4.15 -17.20 15.01
N GLU A 415 -4.66 -17.81 16.08
CA GLU A 415 -4.60 -17.29 17.46
C GLU A 415 -3.17 -17.28 18.04
N ASP A 416 -2.39 -18.32 17.73
CA ASP A 416 -1.00 -18.46 18.18
C ASP A 416 -0.14 -19.05 17.04
N VAL A 417 0.75 -18.21 16.47
CA VAL A 417 1.67 -18.61 15.40
C VAL A 417 2.74 -19.62 15.82
N GLU A 418 2.91 -19.87 17.13
CA GLU A 418 3.81 -20.92 17.64
C GLU A 418 3.15 -22.30 17.67
N THR A 419 1.81 -22.37 17.75
CA THR A 419 1.06 -23.64 17.77
C THR A 419 0.16 -23.86 16.56
N HIS A 420 -0.01 -22.85 15.69
CA HIS A 420 -0.97 -22.83 14.57
C HIS A 420 -2.40 -23.15 15.00
N LYS A 421 -2.81 -22.64 16.17
CA LYS A 421 -4.20 -22.74 16.63
C LYS A 421 -5.04 -21.77 15.80
N GLN A 422 -6.09 -22.28 15.16
CA GLN A 422 -7.07 -21.47 14.42
C GLN A 422 -8.13 -20.90 15.36
N ASP A 423 -8.61 -19.69 15.06
CA ASP A 423 -9.80 -19.08 15.66
C ASP A 423 -10.91 -18.86 14.60
N ASP A 424 -12.16 -18.80 15.03
CA ASP A 424 -13.37 -18.82 14.20
C ASP A 424 -13.76 -17.43 13.68
N HIS A 425 -12.82 -16.72 13.04
CA HIS A 425 -13.03 -15.39 12.47
C HIS A 425 -12.24 -15.21 11.15
N MET A 426 -12.82 -14.47 10.20
CA MET A 426 -12.22 -14.09 8.91
C MET A 426 -12.51 -12.62 8.60
N GLU A 427 -11.47 -11.79 8.74
CA GLU A 427 -11.50 -10.35 8.45
C GLU A 427 -11.78 -10.06 6.97
N SER A 428 -12.56 -9.02 6.69
CA SER A 428 -12.92 -8.60 5.33
C SER A 428 -11.71 -8.29 4.45
N PHE A 429 -10.65 -7.70 5.03
CA PHE A 429 -9.41 -7.38 4.34
C PHE A 429 -8.64 -8.60 3.80
N PHE A 430 -8.97 -9.83 4.25
CA PHE A 430 -8.38 -11.02 3.64
C PHE A 430 -8.72 -11.10 2.14
N LEU A 431 -9.96 -10.75 1.79
CA LEU A 431 -10.45 -10.69 0.41
C LEU A 431 -10.05 -9.39 -0.30
N ALA A 432 -10.06 -8.26 0.42
CA ALA A 432 -9.71 -6.96 -0.15
C ALA A 432 -8.20 -6.82 -0.43
N GLU A 433 -7.34 -7.46 0.35
CA GLU A 433 -5.90 -7.19 0.35
C GLU A 433 -5.04 -8.44 0.22
N THR A 434 -5.16 -9.39 1.17
CA THR A 434 -4.24 -10.53 1.27
C THR A 434 -4.22 -11.37 0.00
N VAL A 435 -5.40 -11.79 -0.49
CA VAL A 435 -5.50 -12.50 -1.77
C VAL A 435 -5.30 -11.59 -2.98
N LYS A 436 -5.66 -10.30 -2.89
CA LYS A 436 -5.46 -9.31 -3.97
C LYS A 436 -3.98 -9.11 -4.29
N TYR A 437 -3.15 -8.84 -3.28
CA TYR A 437 -1.70 -8.65 -3.46
C TYR A 437 -0.97 -9.95 -3.82
N LEU A 438 -1.38 -11.11 -3.29
CA LEU A 438 -0.87 -12.41 -3.76
C LEU A 438 -1.19 -12.64 -5.24
N TRP A 439 -2.44 -12.39 -5.67
CA TRP A 439 -2.85 -12.59 -7.05
C TRP A 439 -2.06 -11.65 -7.98
N LEU A 440 -1.97 -10.37 -7.62
CA LEU A 440 -1.20 -9.36 -8.35
C LEU A 440 0.30 -9.69 -8.44
N LEU A 441 0.90 -10.26 -7.40
CA LEU A 441 2.31 -10.71 -7.39
C LEU A 441 2.56 -11.77 -8.46
N PHE A 442 1.69 -12.78 -8.55
CA PHE A 442 1.87 -13.86 -9.51
C PHE A 442 1.40 -13.49 -10.91
N ASP A 443 0.30 -12.75 -11.08
CA ASP A 443 -0.13 -12.25 -12.40
C ASP A 443 0.93 -11.40 -13.09
N LEU A 444 1.58 -10.51 -12.31
CA LEU A 444 2.73 -9.71 -12.75
C LEU A 444 3.95 -10.54 -13.17
N ALA A 445 4.02 -11.81 -12.77
CA ALA A 445 5.04 -12.79 -13.19
C ALA A 445 4.56 -13.72 -14.32
N VAL A 446 3.25 -13.88 -14.54
CA VAL A 446 2.69 -14.71 -15.62
C VAL A 446 2.99 -14.10 -17.00
N GLY A 447 2.83 -12.78 -17.14
CA GLY A 447 3.00 -12.10 -18.42
C GLY A 447 2.90 -10.57 -18.35
N PRO A 448 2.98 -9.88 -19.50
CA PRO A 448 2.86 -8.43 -19.57
C PRO A 448 1.41 -7.95 -19.46
N ASP A 449 0.42 -8.82 -19.71
CA ASP A 449 -1.00 -8.46 -19.73
C ASP A 449 -1.58 -8.41 -18.31
N ASN A 450 -1.20 -7.38 -17.55
CA ASN A 450 -1.69 -7.11 -16.20
C ASN A 450 -2.27 -5.68 -16.11
N ILE A 451 -3.46 -5.56 -15.51
CA ILE A 451 -4.23 -4.31 -15.51
C ILE A 451 -3.55 -3.16 -14.76
N VAL A 452 -2.76 -3.44 -13.73
CA VAL A 452 -2.15 -2.40 -12.89
C VAL A 452 -0.94 -1.73 -13.56
N GLU A 453 -0.20 -2.46 -14.40
CA GLU A 453 0.94 -1.92 -15.15
C GLU A 453 0.53 -1.39 -16.53
N ASN A 454 -0.29 -2.15 -17.26
CA ASN A 454 -0.60 -1.94 -18.68
C ASN A 454 -2.08 -1.67 -18.98
N GLY A 455 -2.93 -1.54 -17.96
CA GLY A 455 -4.31 -1.09 -18.10
C GLY A 455 -4.45 0.40 -18.46
N PRO A 456 -5.70 0.91 -18.53
CA PRO A 456 -6.00 2.26 -19.02
C PRO A 456 -5.45 3.39 -18.14
N TYR A 457 -5.25 3.12 -16.85
CA TYR A 457 -4.88 4.11 -15.84
C TYR A 457 -3.62 3.69 -15.09
N LYS A 458 -3.03 4.66 -14.39
CA LYS A 458 -2.18 4.36 -13.23
C LYS A 458 -3.09 4.35 -12.00
N TYR A 459 -2.84 3.40 -11.12
CA TYR A 459 -3.69 3.12 -9.96
C TYR A 459 -2.92 3.41 -8.68
N ILE A 460 -3.59 4.08 -7.75
CA ILE A 460 -3.16 4.19 -6.35
C ILE A 460 -4.06 3.24 -5.55
N PHE A 461 -3.46 2.42 -4.70
CA PHE A 461 -4.18 1.53 -3.80
C PHE A 461 -4.42 2.30 -2.51
N SER A 462 -5.61 2.25 -1.89
CA SER A 462 -5.78 2.77 -0.52
C SER A 462 -4.94 1.96 0.49
N THR A 463 -5.10 2.23 1.79
CA THR A 463 -4.52 1.38 2.86
C THR A 463 -5.28 0.06 3.04
N GLU A 464 -6.45 -0.08 2.38
CA GLU A 464 -7.32 -1.26 2.35
C GLU A 464 -7.26 -1.96 0.96
N GLY A 465 -6.17 -1.71 0.23
CA GLY A 465 -5.97 -2.24 -1.13
C GLY A 465 -6.99 -1.81 -2.18
N HIS A 466 -7.84 -0.82 -1.94
CA HIS A 466 -8.84 -0.38 -2.91
C HIS A 466 -8.24 0.36 -4.10
N ILE A 467 -8.66 -0.03 -5.31
CA ILE A 467 -8.03 0.37 -6.57
C ILE A 467 -8.59 1.72 -7.07
N LEU A 468 -7.87 2.82 -6.80
CA LEU A 468 -8.25 4.17 -7.22
C LEU A 468 -7.53 4.56 -8.54
N PRO A 469 -8.22 4.61 -9.70
CA PRO A 469 -7.62 5.10 -10.95
C PRO A 469 -7.31 6.60 -10.88
N ALA A 470 -6.06 6.96 -11.21
CA ALA A 470 -5.62 8.33 -11.43
C ALA A 470 -6.13 8.86 -12.78
N SER A 471 -7.45 8.95 -12.93
CA SER A 471 -8.12 9.52 -14.10
C SER A 471 -7.90 11.05 -14.17
N PRO A 472 -8.10 11.70 -15.34
CA PRO A 472 -7.99 13.16 -15.46
C PRO A 472 -9.00 13.96 -14.63
N GLN A 473 -10.05 13.31 -14.08
CA GLN A 473 -11.02 13.96 -13.18
C GLN A 473 -10.52 13.96 -11.74
N ILE A 474 -9.78 12.93 -11.33
CA ILE A 474 -9.26 12.77 -9.97
C ILE A 474 -7.87 13.42 -9.84
N SER A 475 -6.97 13.15 -10.79
CA SER A 475 -5.57 13.53 -10.72
C SER A 475 -5.29 14.86 -11.43
N LEU A 476 -4.49 15.73 -10.81
CA LEU A 476 -3.97 16.98 -11.41
C LEU A 476 -2.90 16.73 -12.50
N ALA A 477 -2.96 15.62 -13.23
CA ALA A 477 -2.05 15.28 -14.33
C ALA A 477 -2.01 16.34 -15.45
N SER A 478 -2.99 17.26 -15.48
CA SER A 478 -3.08 18.41 -16.38
C SER A 478 -2.77 19.78 -15.74
N GLU A 479 -2.58 19.92 -14.42
CA GLU A 479 -2.45 21.23 -13.76
C GLU A 479 -1.24 21.37 -12.80
N HIS A 480 -0.30 22.22 -13.21
CA HIS A 480 0.56 23.10 -12.38
C HIS A 480 1.49 22.48 -11.30
N CYS A 481 2.76 22.26 -11.67
CA CYS A 481 3.87 22.29 -10.71
C CYS A 481 3.96 23.66 -10.01
N SER A 482 3.99 23.69 -8.67
CA SER A 482 4.14 24.91 -7.88
C SER A 482 5.45 24.89 -7.09
N TYR A 483 6.57 25.18 -7.75
CA TYR A 483 7.90 25.04 -7.16
C TYR A 483 8.28 26.19 -6.20
N LEU A 484 8.69 25.82 -4.98
CA LEU A 484 9.37 26.74 -4.07
C LEU A 484 10.89 26.73 -4.36
N GLY A 485 11.40 27.80 -4.98
CA GLY A 485 12.80 28.21 -4.79
C GLY A 485 13.93 27.45 -5.51
N SER A 486 13.76 26.99 -6.75
CA SER A 486 14.87 26.55 -7.61
C SER A 486 15.19 27.56 -8.73
N TYR A 487 16.48 27.90 -8.89
CA TYR A 487 16.94 28.89 -9.88
C TYR A 487 16.94 28.33 -11.30
N CYS A 488 15.88 28.60 -12.08
CA CYS A 488 15.96 28.52 -13.53
C CYS A 488 16.88 29.63 -14.06
N ARG A 489 18.05 29.27 -14.59
CA ARG A 489 18.87 30.22 -15.38
C ARG A 489 18.06 30.65 -16.61
N ALA A 490 17.73 31.94 -16.69
CA ALA A 490 17.13 32.51 -17.88
C ALA A 490 18.09 32.33 -19.07
N GLY A 491 17.74 31.43 -19.99
CA GLY A 491 18.43 31.30 -21.26
C GLY A 491 18.25 32.59 -22.05
N GLN A 492 19.35 33.20 -22.47
CA GLN A 492 19.30 34.36 -23.36
C GLN A 492 18.65 33.94 -24.69
N GLN A 493 17.43 34.42 -24.95
CA GLN A 493 16.89 34.42 -26.31
C GLN A 493 17.68 35.41 -27.17
N GLN A 494 18.73 34.93 -27.84
CA GLN A 494 19.17 35.54 -29.08
C GLN A 494 18.11 35.22 -30.14
N GLY A 495 17.31 36.23 -30.49
CA GLY A 495 16.18 36.06 -31.39
C GLY A 495 16.53 36.13 -32.88
N TYR A 496 15.53 35.87 -33.72
CA TYR A 496 15.46 36.27 -35.13
C TYR A 496 13.99 36.42 -35.53
N GLY A 497 13.67 37.39 -36.40
CA GLY A 497 12.32 37.57 -37.00
C GLY A 497 11.42 38.59 -36.27
N THR A 498 11.77 39.88 -36.27
CA THR A 498 11.25 40.92 -37.21
C THR A 498 9.92 41.54 -36.80
N ALA A 499 9.93 42.87 -36.66
CA ALA A 499 8.86 43.69 -36.05
C ALA A 499 7.75 44.13 -37.02
N ASP A 500 6.67 44.65 -36.44
CA ASP A 500 5.62 45.42 -37.12
C ASP A 500 6.16 46.61 -37.93
N ILE A 501 5.35 47.07 -38.89
CA ILE A 501 4.82 48.45 -38.97
C ILE A 501 3.87 48.53 -40.19
N SER A 502 2.60 48.86 -39.95
CA SER A 502 1.79 49.59 -40.92
C SER A 502 1.25 50.85 -40.25
N LEU A 503 1.69 52.00 -40.73
CA LEU A 503 1.19 53.31 -40.34
C LEU A 503 -0.29 53.43 -40.73
N ASP A 504 -1.10 54.02 -39.87
CA ASP A 504 -2.11 54.97 -40.35
C ASP A 504 -2.40 56.06 -39.31
N GLN A 505 -2.66 57.27 -39.79
CA GLN A 505 -2.84 58.48 -38.98
C GLN A 505 -4.34 58.77 -38.76
N ARG A 506 -4.70 59.28 -37.57
CA ARG A 506 -5.69 60.37 -37.38
C ARG A 506 -5.80 60.85 -35.92
N GLU A 507 -5.35 62.08 -35.71
CA GLU A 507 -6.13 63.19 -35.09
C GLU A 507 -7.34 62.78 -34.21
N THR A 508 -7.49 63.17 -32.93
CA THR A 508 -7.42 64.57 -32.41
C THR A 508 -7.69 64.66 -30.88
N ASN A 509 -7.25 65.78 -30.28
CA ASN A 509 -7.79 66.49 -29.10
C ASN A 509 -7.62 65.90 -27.67
N ASP A 510 -6.54 66.32 -27.02
CA ASP A 510 -6.49 67.11 -25.77
C ASP A 510 -7.70 67.10 -24.81
N THR A 511 -7.42 66.80 -23.53
CA THR A 511 -7.41 67.87 -22.50
C THR A 511 -6.58 67.47 -21.27
N GLU A 512 -5.66 68.33 -20.85
CA GLU A 512 -4.90 68.20 -19.60
C GLU A 512 -5.72 68.66 -18.39
N HIS A 513 -5.34 68.22 -17.18
CA HIS A 513 -5.18 69.15 -16.05
C HIS A 513 -4.09 68.70 -15.08
N ILE A 514 -3.17 69.62 -14.77
CA ILE A 514 -1.97 69.43 -13.94
C ILE A 514 -1.98 70.45 -12.77
N SER A 515 -1.67 70.01 -11.54
CA SER A 515 -0.82 70.69 -10.52
C SER A 515 -0.88 69.89 -9.19
N TRP A 516 0.23 69.33 -8.65
CA TRP A 516 1.40 69.95 -7.99
C TRP A 516 1.07 70.55 -6.60
N ASP A 517 1.90 70.51 -5.55
CA ASP A 517 3.11 69.75 -5.12
C ASP A 517 3.47 70.24 -3.69
N ARG A 518 4.17 69.43 -2.84
CA ARG A 518 5.32 69.85 -1.96
C ARG A 518 5.72 68.91 -0.79
N SER A 519 6.91 68.31 -0.93
CA SER A 519 8.04 68.23 0.05
C SER A 519 8.02 67.33 1.34
N ILE A 520 9.23 66.95 1.79
CA ILE A 520 9.70 65.72 2.51
C ILE A 520 10.82 66.13 3.54
N PRO A 521 11.14 65.48 4.71
CA PRO A 521 11.28 64.01 4.98
C PRO A 521 10.92 63.39 6.38
N HIS A 522 10.90 62.04 6.36
CA HIS A 522 11.37 60.95 7.29
C HIS A 522 12.12 61.22 8.64
N PRO A 523 12.18 60.25 9.62
CA PRO A 523 12.29 58.78 9.40
C PRO A 523 11.73 57.72 10.42
N LYS A 524 11.52 56.49 9.87
CA LYS A 524 11.52 55.12 10.50
C LYS A 524 10.38 54.77 11.49
N MET A 525 9.89 53.52 11.59
CA MET A 525 10.56 52.22 11.36
C MET A 525 9.65 51.11 10.78
N HIS A 526 10.19 50.37 9.79
CA HIS A 526 9.81 49.08 9.18
C HIS A 526 8.42 48.44 9.39
N ASP A 527 7.75 48.18 8.26
CA ASP A 527 6.88 47.01 8.06
C ASP A 527 6.96 46.50 6.59
N SER A 528 6.53 45.26 6.34
CA SER A 528 6.45 44.54 5.05
C SER A 528 7.75 44.23 4.27
N PHE A 529 8.12 42.94 4.22
CA PHE A 529 8.87 42.37 3.10
C PHE A 529 7.88 41.97 2.00
N SER A 530 7.97 42.61 0.83
CA SER A 530 7.21 42.20 -0.36
C SER A 530 8.00 41.14 -1.14
N THR A 531 7.56 39.88 -1.08
CA THR A 531 8.10 38.79 -1.92
C THR A 531 7.34 38.69 -3.24
N SER A 532 7.78 39.45 -4.26
CA SER A 532 7.37 39.23 -5.64
C SER A 532 8.09 37.99 -6.21
N GLY A 533 7.38 36.92 -6.54
CA GLY A 533 8.03 35.68 -6.97
C GLY A 533 7.15 34.53 -7.48
N PHE A 534 5.96 34.82 -8.00
CA PHE A 534 5.15 33.79 -8.69
C PHE A 534 5.32 33.92 -10.21
N ILE A 535 5.81 32.88 -10.87
CA ILE A 535 5.76 32.73 -12.33
C ILE A 535 4.90 31.51 -12.64
N LYS A 536 3.68 31.75 -13.14
CA LYS A 536 2.88 30.69 -13.78
C LYS A 536 3.49 30.39 -15.14
N GLY A 537 3.77 29.12 -15.44
CA GLY A 537 4.33 28.70 -16.73
C GLY A 537 4.05 27.23 -17.02
N PHE A 538 3.80 26.93 -18.29
CA PHE A 538 3.65 25.57 -18.82
C PHE A 538 4.99 25.09 -19.38
N CYS A 539 5.48 23.94 -18.92
CA CYS A 539 6.77 23.36 -19.33
C CYS A 539 6.56 22.08 -20.15
N PRO A 540 6.35 22.19 -21.48
CA PRO A 540 6.29 21.02 -22.36
C PRO A 540 7.69 20.40 -22.53
N GLY A 541 7.77 19.06 -22.56
CA GLY A 541 8.97 18.33 -22.97
C GLY A 541 9.80 17.64 -21.87
N LEU A 542 9.38 17.67 -20.60
CA LEU A 542 9.97 16.84 -19.54
C LEU A 542 9.06 15.67 -19.17
N THR A 543 9.61 14.46 -19.10
CA THR A 543 8.90 13.30 -18.54
C THR A 543 8.64 13.49 -17.04
N HIS A 544 7.68 12.76 -16.47
CA HIS A 544 7.36 12.81 -15.04
C HIS A 544 8.64 12.71 -14.18
N TRP A 545 9.48 11.72 -14.46
CA TRP A 545 10.72 11.42 -13.74
C TRP A 545 11.78 12.53 -13.85
N GLN A 546 11.90 13.18 -15.01
CA GLN A 546 12.87 14.27 -15.23
C GLN A 546 12.53 15.55 -14.45
N LYS A 547 11.28 15.71 -13.98
CA LYS A 547 10.88 16.86 -13.14
C LYS A 547 11.38 16.78 -11.69
N PHE A 548 11.88 15.61 -11.26
CA PHE A 548 12.31 15.35 -9.88
C PHE A 548 13.83 15.08 -9.74
N GLY A 549 14.63 15.39 -10.76
CA GLY A 549 16.10 15.37 -10.66
C GLY A 549 16.75 13.97 -10.61
N LEU A 550 15.98 12.90 -10.79
CA LEU A 550 16.49 11.54 -10.90
C LEU A 550 17.03 11.29 -12.32
N SER A 551 18.34 11.46 -12.50
CA SER A 551 19.01 10.99 -13.72
C SER A 551 19.57 9.59 -13.52
N TYR A 552 19.04 8.61 -14.27
CA TYR A 552 19.86 7.45 -14.63
C TYR A 552 20.96 7.94 -15.57
N THR A 553 22.22 7.76 -15.18
CA THR A 553 23.33 7.86 -16.14
C THR A 553 23.29 6.64 -17.05
N GLU A 554 22.59 6.74 -18.17
CA GLU A 554 22.96 5.93 -19.34
C GLU A 554 24.38 6.32 -19.74
N GLU A 555 25.34 5.40 -19.61
CA GLU A 555 26.63 5.52 -20.29
C GLU A 555 26.42 5.33 -21.80
N GLN A 556 25.90 6.36 -22.46
CA GLN A 556 25.97 6.46 -23.91
C GLN A 556 27.41 6.75 -24.31
N GLY A 557 28.14 5.68 -24.63
CA GLY A 557 29.51 5.75 -25.13
C GLY A 557 29.59 6.53 -26.44
N GLN A 558 29.90 7.82 -26.37
CA GLN A 558 30.39 8.60 -27.50
C GLN A 558 31.90 8.75 -27.40
N SER A 559 32.60 8.07 -28.30
CA SER A 559 34.03 8.23 -28.53
C SER A 559 34.34 9.63 -29.07
N GLN A 560 35.04 10.44 -28.29
CA GLN A 560 35.81 11.57 -28.81
C GLN A 560 37.27 11.47 -28.34
N GLU A 561 38.16 11.28 -29.30
CA GLU A 561 39.60 11.37 -29.09
C GLU A 561 40.00 12.82 -28.83
N THR A 562 40.65 13.10 -27.70
CA THR A 562 41.62 14.20 -27.59
C THR A 562 42.74 13.83 -26.62
N ASP A 563 43.98 13.91 -27.09
CA ASP A 563 45.19 13.65 -26.29
C ASP A 563 45.37 14.67 -25.15
N SER A 564 45.67 14.20 -23.93
CA SER A 564 46.89 14.62 -23.20
C SER A 564 47.09 13.94 -21.83
N GLN A 565 48.14 13.12 -21.77
CA GLN A 565 49.00 12.78 -20.63
C GLN A 565 48.62 13.30 -19.20
N SER A 566 48.32 12.39 -18.26
CA SER A 566 49.36 11.90 -17.32
C SER A 566 48.91 10.73 -16.39
N GLN A 567 49.81 9.73 -16.27
CA GLN A 567 50.10 8.88 -15.11
C GLN A 567 48.97 8.23 -14.27
N SER A 568 48.55 7.05 -14.73
CA SER A 568 48.66 5.75 -14.01
C SER A 568 48.43 5.68 -12.48
N GLN A 569 47.37 4.96 -12.09
CA GLN A 569 47.57 3.74 -11.27
C GLN A 569 46.51 2.68 -11.56
N THR A 570 46.96 1.44 -11.75
CA THR A 570 46.17 0.30 -12.24
C THR A 570 45.63 -0.58 -11.12
N ARG A 571 44.35 -1.00 -11.24
CA ARG A 571 43.96 -2.35 -10.84
C ARG A 571 42.83 -2.89 -11.71
N SER A 572 43.05 -4.07 -12.26
CA SER A 572 42.24 -4.72 -13.30
C SER A 572 41.02 -5.46 -12.73
N VAL A 573 39.86 -5.30 -13.37
CA VAL A 573 38.71 -6.20 -13.22
C VAL A 573 38.56 -7.00 -14.51
N PHE A 574 38.44 -8.32 -14.39
CA PHE A 574 38.19 -9.21 -15.54
C PHE A 574 36.70 -9.23 -15.88
N VAL A 575 36.37 -9.01 -17.15
CA VAL A 575 35.01 -9.18 -17.70
C VAL A 575 34.94 -10.51 -18.44
N ILE A 576 34.03 -11.40 -18.04
CA ILE A 576 33.72 -12.65 -18.75
C ILE A 576 32.43 -12.44 -19.55
N ALA A 577 32.50 -12.66 -20.86
CA ALA A 577 31.37 -12.45 -21.77
C ALA A 577 30.36 -13.61 -21.75
N LYS A 578 29.06 -13.29 -21.89
CA LYS A 578 27.99 -14.26 -22.09
C LYS A 578 28.07 -14.90 -23.49
N PRO A 579 27.89 -16.23 -23.65
CA PRO A 579 27.68 -16.84 -24.97
C PRO A 579 26.22 -16.71 -25.43
N THR A 580 26.01 -16.40 -26.70
CA THR A 580 24.70 -16.43 -27.38
C THR A 580 24.32 -17.85 -27.83
N PRO A 581 23.01 -18.15 -27.98
CA PRO A 581 22.52 -19.52 -28.19
C PRO A 581 22.66 -19.98 -29.66
N LYS A 582 22.81 -21.30 -29.85
CA LYS A 582 22.70 -21.96 -31.16
C LYS A 582 21.45 -22.82 -31.23
N GLN A 583 20.73 -22.71 -32.34
CA GLN A 583 19.64 -23.62 -32.69
C GLN A 583 20.19 -24.99 -33.14
N SER A 584 19.46 -26.06 -32.82
CA SER A 584 19.49 -27.31 -33.60
C SER A 584 18.13 -28.00 -33.51
N VAL A 585 17.56 -28.32 -34.67
CA VAL A 585 16.32 -29.07 -34.87
C VAL A 585 16.65 -30.57 -34.91
N ILE A 586 15.74 -31.47 -34.48
CA ILE A 586 15.30 -32.71 -35.21
C ILE A 586 14.38 -33.64 -34.37
N SER A 587 13.19 -33.90 -34.93
CA SER A 587 12.25 -35.05 -34.87
C SER A 587 11.92 -35.86 -33.60
N HIS A 588 10.60 -35.94 -33.34
CA HIS A 588 9.75 -37.14 -33.10
C HIS A 588 10.34 -38.41 -32.44
N GLN A 589 9.66 -38.90 -31.39
CA GLN A 589 8.69 -40.00 -31.53
C GLN A 589 7.71 -40.08 -30.34
N ASN A 590 6.56 -40.73 -30.55
CA ASN A 590 5.55 -40.99 -29.53
C ASN A 590 6.02 -42.09 -28.55
N ASP A 591 5.43 -42.17 -27.36
CA ASP A 591 4.57 -43.31 -27.04
C ASP A 591 3.61 -43.03 -25.88
N HIS A 592 2.47 -43.72 -25.89
CA HIS A 592 1.44 -43.68 -24.86
C HIS A 592 1.83 -44.53 -23.64
N HIS A 593 1.32 -44.18 -22.46
CA HIS A 593 0.63 -45.18 -21.62
C HIS A 593 -0.33 -44.53 -20.62
N GLU A 594 -1.56 -45.05 -20.59
CA GLU A 594 -2.55 -44.86 -19.53
C GLU A 594 -2.19 -45.71 -18.29
N ILE A 595 -2.73 -45.37 -17.11
CA ILE A 595 -3.66 -46.22 -16.32
C ILE A 595 -3.92 -45.65 -14.90
N GLU A 596 -5.21 -45.38 -14.67
CA GLU A 596 -6.05 -45.60 -13.46
C GLU A 596 -5.55 -45.30 -12.02
N GLU A 597 -6.29 -44.38 -11.39
CA GLU A 597 -7.01 -44.51 -10.11
C GLU A 597 -6.72 -45.70 -9.16
N SER A 598 -6.67 -45.41 -7.85
CA SER A 598 -7.72 -45.90 -6.93
C SER A 598 -7.70 -45.23 -5.55
N SER A 599 -8.92 -45.02 -5.04
CA SER A 599 -9.29 -44.47 -3.73
C SER A 599 -9.27 -45.50 -2.59
N GLN A 600 -9.22 -45.03 -1.33
CA GLN A 600 -9.90 -45.53 -0.09
C GLN A 600 -9.09 -45.13 1.17
N ASP A 601 -9.62 -44.96 2.39
CA ASP A 601 -10.97 -44.60 2.89
C ASP A 601 -10.81 -44.17 4.39
N SER A 602 -11.84 -43.48 4.89
CA SER A 602 -12.17 -42.99 6.24
C SER A 602 -11.58 -43.62 7.53
N GLY A 603 -11.49 -42.77 8.57
CA GLY A 603 -11.31 -43.16 9.98
C GLY A 603 -11.67 -42.05 10.98
N LYS A 604 -12.92 -42.04 11.49
CA LYS A 604 -13.43 -41.07 12.48
C LYS A 604 -12.93 -41.31 13.91
N LEU A 605 -12.80 -40.26 14.73
CA LEU A 605 -13.29 -40.25 16.13
C LEU A 605 -13.38 -38.83 16.74
N SER A 606 -14.33 -38.66 17.67
CA SER A 606 -14.71 -37.43 18.40
C SER A 606 -14.05 -37.37 19.81
N SER A 607 -14.19 -36.39 20.72
CA SER A 607 -15.10 -35.24 20.97
C SER A 607 -14.57 -34.33 22.12
N SER A 608 -15.13 -33.11 22.30
CA SER A 608 -15.31 -32.33 23.58
C SER A 608 -14.08 -31.83 24.39
N SER A 609 -14.06 -30.65 25.06
CA SER A 609 -14.98 -29.47 25.11
C SER A 609 -14.35 -28.27 25.89
N ASP A 610 -15.03 -27.10 25.83
CA ASP A 610 -15.12 -25.99 26.82
C ASP A 610 -14.10 -24.80 26.89
N ASN A 611 -14.61 -23.62 26.47
CA ASN A 611 -14.59 -22.26 27.07
C ASN A 611 -13.30 -21.56 27.54
N ALA A 612 -13.04 -20.33 27.04
CA ALA A 612 -13.31 -19.05 27.73
C ALA A 612 -12.91 -17.78 26.92
N ASP A 613 -13.57 -16.65 27.18
CA ASP A 613 -13.45 -15.33 26.52
C ASP A 613 -12.09 -14.60 26.67
N ALA A 614 -11.73 -13.69 25.73
CA ALA A 614 -11.42 -12.28 26.03
C ALA A 614 -11.03 -11.38 24.82
N GLN A 615 -11.81 -10.31 24.62
CA GLN A 615 -11.43 -8.92 24.23
C GLN A 615 -10.65 -8.64 22.93
N ALA A 616 -11.35 -8.00 21.99
CA ALA A 616 -10.77 -7.28 20.86
C ALA A 616 -9.94 -6.05 21.28
N VAL A 617 -8.96 -5.71 20.44
CA VAL A 617 -8.16 -4.49 20.48
C VAL A 617 -8.38 -3.78 19.15
N ASP A 618 -8.67 -2.48 19.16
CA ASP A 618 -8.83 -1.68 17.94
C ASP A 618 -7.56 -1.78 17.06
N GLN A 619 -7.76 -1.87 15.75
CA GLN A 619 -6.73 -2.25 14.76
C GLN A 619 -5.60 -1.21 14.60
#